data_AF-A0AA41UW42-F1
#
_entry.id   AF-A0AA41UW42-F1
#
_cell.length_a   1.000
_cell.length_b   1.000
_cell.length_c   1.000
_cell.angle_alpha   90.00
_cell.angle_beta   90.00
_cell.angle_gamma   90.00
#
_symmetry.space_group_name_H-M   'P 1'
#
loop_
_entity.id
_entity.type
_entity.pdbx_description
1 polymer ?
#
loop_
_entity_poly.entity_id
_entity_poly.type
_entity_poly.pdbx_seq_one_letter_code
_entity_poly.pdbx_strand_id
1 'polypeptide(L)'
;MDKVQHKYVDATGLKLHIEETGTGHKVVNFLHGFPEIWYSWRYKMIAPVNAFVVGKDFGALTAYQFAILHPESMQGIVTCGIPYCPPGGFEQLISLLPEGFYIARWMEPVGRAEAEFGRLAIKNVVRNIYVLFSKSELPIAEEGKEVMDLVDESHPLPSWFSEEDLSAYATLYEKSGFRTALQVPYR
;
A
#
# COMPACT_ATOMS: atom_id res chain seq x y z
N MET A 1 16.81 14.84 1.83
CA MET A 1 15.83 14.53 0.75
C MET A 1 15.56 15.77 -0.09
N ASP A 2 16.55 16.66 -0.25
CA ASP A 2 16.31 18.11 -0.32
C ASP A 2 15.90 18.62 -1.71
N LYS A 3 15.58 17.71 -2.63
CA LYS A 3 15.14 18.01 -4.00
C LYS A 3 13.69 17.60 -4.30
N VAL A 4 13.00 16.99 -3.33
CA VAL A 4 11.60 16.58 -3.47
C VAL A 4 10.70 17.77 -3.10
N GLN A 5 9.76 18.10 -3.97
CA GLN A 5 8.79 19.18 -3.78
C GLN A 5 7.44 18.60 -3.34
N HIS A 6 6.97 19.07 -2.18
CA HIS A 6 5.64 18.78 -1.66
C HIS A 6 4.63 19.74 -2.30
N LYS A 7 3.62 19.22 -3.01
CA LYS A 7 2.55 20.02 -3.61
C LYS A 7 1.18 19.44 -3.29
N TYR A 8 0.15 20.28 -3.41
CA TYR A 8 -1.23 19.83 -3.40
C TYR A 8 -1.88 20.14 -4.74
N VAL A 9 -2.64 19.19 -5.28
CA VAL A 9 -3.42 19.36 -6.50
C VAL A 9 -4.89 19.07 -6.20
N ASP A 10 -5.79 19.83 -6.81
CA ASP A 10 -7.20 19.49 -6.84
C ASP A 10 -7.45 18.53 -8.01
N ALA A 11 -7.95 17.34 -7.70
CA ALA A 11 -8.32 16.34 -8.67
C ALA A 11 -9.77 15.93 -8.40
N THR A 12 -10.69 16.42 -9.23
CA THR A 12 -12.12 16.09 -9.16
C THR A 12 -12.74 16.33 -7.77
N GLY A 13 -12.35 17.42 -7.09
CA GLY A 13 -12.84 17.77 -5.75
C GLY A 13 -12.12 17.06 -4.60
N LEU A 14 -11.08 16.28 -4.89
CA LEU A 14 -10.16 15.73 -3.90
C LEU A 14 -8.85 16.51 -3.89
N LYS A 15 -8.42 16.93 -2.71
CA LYS A 15 -7.11 17.55 -2.52
C LYS A 15 -6.06 16.48 -2.34
N LEU A 16 -5.30 16.19 -3.39
CA LEU A 16 -4.24 15.19 -3.38
C LEU A 16 -2.91 15.83 -3.01
N HIS A 17 -2.20 15.20 -2.08
CA HIS A 17 -0.80 15.52 -1.80
C HIS A 17 0.09 14.75 -2.79
N ILE A 18 1.00 15.44 -3.46
CA ILE A 18 1.96 14.86 -4.39
C ILE A 18 3.38 15.23 -3.98
N GLU A 19 4.29 14.29 -4.21
CA GLU A 19 5.72 14.54 -4.20
C GLU A 19 6.27 14.51 -5.61
N GLU A 20 6.98 15.57 -5.97
CA GLU A 20 7.52 15.74 -7.32
C GLU A 20 9.01 16.04 -7.26
N THR A 21 9.76 15.46 -8.18
CA THR A 21 11.17 15.77 -8.39
C THR A 21 11.51 15.57 -9.87
N GLY A 22 12.56 16.23 -10.34
CA GLY A 22 13.01 16.20 -11.73
C GLY A 22 12.44 17.33 -12.57
N THR A 23 12.78 17.32 -13.86
CA THR A 23 12.42 18.34 -14.84
C THR A 23 12.14 17.68 -16.18
N GLY A 24 11.12 18.12 -16.91
CA GLY A 24 10.82 17.64 -18.27
C GLY A 24 9.33 17.45 -18.53
N HIS A 25 8.99 17.09 -19.77
CA HIS A 25 7.61 16.86 -20.20
C HIS A 25 7.17 15.39 -20.12
N LYS A 26 8.08 14.50 -19.72
CA LYS A 26 7.83 13.07 -19.55
C LYS A 26 7.70 12.79 -18.04
N VAL A 27 6.61 12.14 -17.66
CA VAL A 27 6.22 11.97 -16.25
C VAL A 27 6.15 10.50 -15.88
N VAL A 28 6.72 10.11 -14.75
CA VAL A 28 6.48 8.79 -14.15
C VAL A 28 5.58 8.95 -12.94
N ASN A 29 4.42 8.31 -12.98
CA ASN A 29 3.47 8.30 -11.87
C ASN A 29 3.70 7.05 -11.00
N PHE A 30 4.00 7.26 -9.72
CA PHE A 30 4.20 6.18 -8.75
C PHE A 30 2.97 6.04 -7.86
N LEU A 31 2.34 4.86 -7.88
CA LEU A 31 1.13 4.53 -7.13
C LEU A 31 1.50 3.50 -6.05
N HIS A 32 1.49 3.91 -4.79
CA HIS A 32 1.74 3.03 -3.65
C HIS A 32 0.52 2.14 -3.33
N GLY A 33 0.72 1.13 -2.49
CA GLY A 33 -0.37 0.28 -2.00
C GLY A 33 -0.75 0.55 -0.55
N PHE A 34 -1.13 -0.51 0.16
CA PHE A 34 -1.51 -0.48 1.57
C PHE A 34 -0.44 -1.17 2.45
N PRO A 35 -0.20 -0.68 3.69
CA PRO A 35 -0.52 0.62 4.27
C PRO A 35 0.63 1.59 3.91
N GLU A 36 0.83 1.80 2.62
CA GLU A 36 1.94 2.60 2.15
C GLU A 36 1.54 4.06 1.95
N ILE A 37 2.55 4.89 1.72
CA ILE A 37 2.45 6.30 1.36
C ILE A 37 3.53 6.59 0.31
N TRP A 38 3.54 7.80 -0.25
CA TRP A 38 4.55 8.25 -1.22
C TRP A 38 6.00 7.90 -0.82
N TYR A 39 6.29 7.90 0.48
CA TYR A 39 7.62 7.62 1.05
C TYR A 39 8.16 6.22 0.71
N SER A 40 7.30 5.27 0.34
CA SER A 40 7.71 3.97 -0.21
C SER A 40 8.58 4.11 -1.46
N TRP A 41 8.41 5.20 -2.22
CA TRP A 41 9.13 5.45 -3.46
C TRP A 41 10.41 6.27 -3.30
N ARG A 42 10.81 6.64 -2.06
CA ARG A 42 11.95 7.55 -1.79
C ARG A 42 13.27 7.19 -2.49
N TYR A 43 13.55 5.90 -2.68
CA TYR A 43 14.75 5.43 -3.38
C TYR A 43 14.62 5.39 -4.91
N LYS A 44 13.40 5.50 -5.46
CA LYS A 44 13.08 5.34 -6.89
C LYS A 44 12.60 6.63 -7.56
N MET A 45 12.35 7.69 -6.80
CA MET A 45 11.97 9.00 -7.35
C MET A 45 13.05 9.66 -8.24
N ILE A 46 14.22 9.05 -8.40
CA ILE A 46 15.26 9.48 -9.34
C ILE A 46 15.48 8.37 -10.37
N ALA A 47 14.66 8.37 -11.42
CA ALA A 47 14.83 7.47 -12.56
C ALA A 47 14.74 8.27 -13.87
N PRO A 48 15.67 8.10 -14.83
CA PRO A 48 15.57 8.74 -16.13
C PRO A 48 14.59 7.96 -17.00
N VAL A 49 13.37 8.46 -17.26
CA VAL A 49 12.41 7.71 -18.09
C VAL A 49 11.30 8.57 -18.72
N ASN A 50 10.68 7.96 -19.74
CA ASN A 50 9.52 8.45 -20.51
C ASN A 50 8.20 8.38 -19.71
N ALA A 51 7.04 8.63 -20.33
CA ALA A 51 5.76 8.63 -19.61
C ALA A 51 5.31 7.22 -19.18
N PHE A 52 5.50 6.83 -17.92
CA PHE A 52 5.18 5.50 -17.37
C PHE A 52 4.29 5.60 -16.12
N VAL A 53 3.49 4.56 -15.88
CA VAL A 53 2.82 4.34 -14.59
C VAL A 53 3.50 3.17 -13.87
N VAL A 54 3.87 3.38 -12.61
CA VAL A 54 4.50 2.37 -11.75
C VAL A 54 3.58 2.13 -10.56
N GLY A 55 3.05 0.92 -10.42
CA GLY A 55 2.15 0.54 -9.32
C GLY A 55 2.72 -0.56 -8.44
N LYS A 56 2.53 -0.47 -7.13
CA LYS A 56 2.83 -1.54 -6.17
C LYS A 56 1.59 -1.88 -5.36
N ASP A 57 1.38 -3.18 -5.11
CA ASP A 57 0.29 -3.66 -4.26
C ASP A 57 -1.08 -3.10 -4.75
N PHE A 58 -1.94 -2.48 -3.93
CA PHE A 58 -3.21 -1.91 -4.41
C PHE A 58 -3.03 -0.78 -5.44
N GLY A 59 -1.88 -0.09 -5.44
CA GLY A 59 -1.54 0.88 -6.49
C GLY A 59 -1.35 0.23 -7.87
N ALA A 60 -1.04 -1.07 -7.93
CA ALA A 60 -1.01 -1.81 -9.19
C ALA A 60 -2.40 -1.97 -9.81
N LEU A 61 -3.45 -2.14 -8.98
CA LEU A 61 -4.83 -2.23 -9.48
C LEU A 61 -5.24 -0.94 -10.19
N THR A 62 -4.94 0.21 -9.60
CA THR A 62 -5.16 1.52 -10.22
C THR A 62 -4.33 1.68 -11.50
N ALA A 63 -3.07 1.22 -11.50
CA ALA A 63 -2.22 1.26 -12.69
C ALA A 63 -2.81 0.42 -13.84
N TYR A 64 -3.32 -0.78 -13.57
CA TYR A 64 -3.98 -1.62 -14.56
C TYR A 64 -5.25 -0.96 -15.12
N GLN A 65 -6.10 -0.41 -14.25
CA GLN A 65 -7.32 0.27 -14.69
C GLN A 65 -7.00 1.49 -15.56
N PHE A 66 -6.02 2.31 -15.17
CA PHE A 66 -5.59 3.44 -15.98
C PHE A 66 -5.04 3.00 -17.34
N ALA A 67 -4.23 1.94 -17.37
CA ALA A 67 -3.70 1.37 -18.60
C ALA A 67 -4.78 0.86 -19.56
N ILE A 68 -5.86 0.29 -19.03
CA ILE A 68 -6.99 -0.22 -19.82
C ILE A 68 -7.87 0.92 -20.35
N LEU A 69 -8.13 1.93 -19.51
CA LEU A 69 -9.05 3.02 -19.83
C LEU A 69 -8.41 4.13 -20.67
N HIS A 70 -7.09 4.32 -20.54
CA HIS A 70 -6.33 5.40 -21.18
C HIS A 70 -5.02 4.92 -21.83
N PRO A 71 -5.06 3.88 -22.68
CA PRO A 71 -3.86 3.31 -23.27
C PRO A 71 -3.06 4.32 -24.12
N GLU A 72 -3.71 5.32 -24.70
CA GLU A 72 -3.09 6.40 -25.48
C GLU A 72 -2.26 7.38 -24.62
N SER A 73 -2.51 7.40 -23.30
CA SER A 73 -1.91 8.34 -22.37
C SER A 73 -0.64 7.80 -21.70
N MET A 74 -0.20 6.58 -22.02
CA MET A 74 0.97 5.94 -21.41
C MET A 74 1.90 5.30 -22.44
N GLN A 75 3.20 5.30 -22.16
CA GLN A 75 4.19 4.56 -22.96
C GLN A 75 4.49 3.18 -22.39
N GLY A 76 4.06 2.91 -21.16
CA GLY A 76 4.11 1.59 -20.57
C GLY A 76 3.74 1.59 -19.08
N ILE A 77 3.70 0.39 -18.53
CA ILE A 77 3.33 0.12 -17.15
C ILE A 77 4.35 -0.81 -16.50
N VAL A 78 4.69 -0.53 -15.24
CA VAL A 78 5.48 -1.41 -14.39
C VAL A 78 4.66 -1.72 -13.14
N THR A 79 4.48 -3.00 -12.81
CA THR A 79 3.73 -3.40 -11.61
C THR A 79 4.54 -4.36 -10.73
N CYS A 80 4.29 -4.32 -9.43
CA CYS A 80 4.94 -5.17 -8.43
C CYS A 80 3.94 -5.60 -7.35
N GLY A 81 3.97 -6.86 -6.94
CA GLY A 81 3.07 -7.41 -5.92
C GLY A 81 1.86 -8.11 -6.54
N ILE A 82 0.77 -7.38 -6.77
CA ILE A 82 -0.50 -7.96 -7.25
C ILE A 82 -0.45 -8.11 -8.79
N PRO A 83 -0.68 -9.31 -9.36
CA PRO A 83 -0.76 -9.50 -10.81
C PRO A 83 -2.06 -8.91 -11.38
N TYR A 84 -2.12 -8.75 -12.71
CA TYR A 84 -3.37 -8.36 -13.36
C TYR A 84 -4.45 -9.42 -13.14
N CYS A 85 -5.60 -8.99 -12.62
CA CYS A 85 -6.80 -9.80 -12.49
C CYS A 85 -7.90 -9.24 -13.42
N PRO A 86 -8.55 -10.07 -14.25
CA PRO A 86 -9.78 -9.66 -14.91
C PRO A 86 -10.88 -9.37 -13.87
N PRO A 87 -11.97 -8.66 -14.24
CA PRO A 87 -13.09 -8.41 -13.33
C PRO A 87 -13.58 -9.68 -12.62
N GLY A 88 -13.68 -9.64 -11.28
CA GLY A 88 -14.06 -10.80 -10.44
C GLY A 88 -12.92 -11.78 -10.13
N GLY A 89 -11.76 -11.65 -10.77
CA GLY A 89 -10.64 -12.57 -10.62
C GLY A 89 -9.93 -12.44 -9.27
N PHE A 90 -9.92 -11.25 -8.68
CA PHE A 90 -9.30 -11.04 -7.37
C PHE A 90 -10.14 -11.70 -6.27
N GLU A 91 -11.46 -11.50 -6.29
CA GLU A 91 -12.41 -12.13 -5.38
C GLU A 91 -12.37 -13.66 -5.48
N GLN A 92 -12.28 -14.18 -6.71
CA GLN A 92 -12.10 -15.61 -6.94
C GLN A 92 -10.79 -16.12 -6.31
N LEU A 93 -9.67 -15.42 -6.49
CA LEU A 93 -8.40 -15.78 -5.87
C LEU A 93 -8.50 -15.82 -4.33
N ILE A 94 -9.12 -14.81 -3.71
CA ILE A 94 -9.30 -14.76 -2.26
C ILE A 94 -10.15 -15.93 -1.76
N SER A 95 -11.23 -16.28 -2.47
CA SER A 95 -12.10 -17.41 -2.09
C SER A 95 -11.42 -18.79 -2.10
N LEU A 96 -10.26 -18.92 -2.76
CA LEU A 96 -9.47 -20.14 -2.79
C LEU A 96 -8.49 -20.24 -1.61
N LEU A 97 -8.31 -19.15 -0.86
CA LEU A 97 -7.39 -19.10 0.28
C LEU A 97 -8.10 -19.47 1.59
N PRO A 98 -7.36 -19.95 2.60
CA PRO A 98 -7.95 -20.30 3.90
C PRO A 98 -8.65 -19.11 4.56
N GLU A 99 -9.71 -19.36 5.34
CA GLU A 99 -10.47 -18.31 6.06
C GLU A 99 -9.58 -17.42 6.94
N GLY A 100 -8.51 -17.98 7.50
CA GLY A 100 -7.54 -17.24 8.32
C GLY A 100 -6.67 -16.26 7.53
N PHE A 101 -6.67 -16.31 6.20
CA PHE A 101 -5.88 -15.44 5.36
C PHE A 101 -6.24 -13.96 5.59
N TYR A 102 -5.21 -13.11 5.73
CA TYR A 102 -5.40 -11.75 6.23
C TYR A 102 -6.43 -10.92 5.48
N ILE A 103 -6.53 -11.03 4.15
CA ILE A 103 -7.51 -10.28 3.35
C ILE A 103 -8.93 -10.70 3.76
N ALA A 104 -9.19 -12.01 3.80
CA ALA A 104 -10.50 -12.52 4.20
C ALA A 104 -10.85 -12.10 5.65
N ARG A 105 -9.87 -12.19 6.56
CA ARG A 105 -10.02 -11.77 7.97
C ARG A 105 -10.32 -10.27 8.11
N TRP A 106 -9.66 -9.43 7.34
CA TRP A 106 -9.85 -7.97 7.42
C TRP A 106 -11.11 -7.48 6.72
N MET A 107 -11.60 -8.21 5.71
CA MET A 107 -12.85 -7.91 5.01
C MET A 107 -14.09 -8.26 5.83
N GLU A 108 -14.10 -9.40 6.55
CA GLU A 108 -15.31 -9.92 7.19
C GLU A 108 -15.14 -10.22 8.71
N PRO A 109 -16.05 -9.72 9.57
CA PRO A 109 -17.08 -8.72 9.28
C PRO A 109 -16.53 -7.33 8.99
N VAL A 110 -17.30 -6.54 8.25
CA VAL A 110 -17.01 -5.12 7.99
C VAL A 110 -16.72 -4.40 9.31
N GLY A 111 -15.56 -3.75 9.40
CA GLY A 111 -15.10 -3.09 10.61
C GLY A 111 -14.10 -3.90 11.45
N ARG A 112 -13.85 -5.18 11.13
CA ARG A 112 -12.91 -6.02 11.86
C ARG A 112 -11.49 -5.47 11.80
N ALA A 113 -11.00 -5.08 10.62
CA ALA A 113 -9.69 -4.48 10.48
C ALA A 113 -9.56 -3.17 11.29
N GLU A 114 -10.56 -2.30 11.24
CA GLU A 114 -10.57 -1.07 12.04
C GLU A 114 -10.52 -1.36 13.55
N ALA A 115 -11.33 -2.32 14.02
CA ALA A 115 -11.36 -2.73 15.41
C ALA A 115 -10.00 -3.32 15.84
N GLU A 116 -9.43 -4.16 15.00
CA GLU A 116 -8.15 -4.80 15.26
C GLU A 116 -7.01 -3.79 15.34
N PHE A 117 -6.93 -2.89 14.36
CA PHE A 117 -5.90 -1.86 14.29
C PHE A 117 -6.05 -0.86 15.45
N GLY A 118 -7.29 -0.59 15.87
CA GLY A 118 -7.60 0.26 17.01
C GLY A 118 -7.12 -0.27 18.36
N ARG A 119 -6.77 -1.56 18.47
CA ARG A 119 -6.16 -2.14 19.70
C ARG A 119 -4.72 -1.69 19.90
N LEU A 120 -4.05 -1.22 18.84
CA LEU A 120 -2.62 -0.99 18.80
C LEU A 120 -2.30 0.48 18.59
N ALA A 121 -1.15 0.92 19.10
CA ALA A 121 -0.57 2.19 18.70
C ALA A 121 -0.29 2.18 17.19
N ILE A 122 -0.46 3.32 16.51
CA ILE A 122 -0.24 3.46 15.06
C ILE A 122 1.12 2.89 14.62
N LYS A 123 2.18 3.20 15.37
CA LYS A 123 3.53 2.67 15.11
C LYS A 123 3.56 1.14 15.11
N ASN A 124 2.83 0.49 16.02
CA ASN A 124 2.78 -0.97 16.12
C ASN A 124 1.98 -1.59 14.98
N VAL A 125 0.90 -0.95 14.51
CA VAL A 125 0.16 -1.37 13.32
C VAL A 125 1.09 -1.38 12.09
N VAL A 126 1.79 -0.27 11.85
CA VAL A 126 2.74 -0.18 10.72
C VAL A 126 3.83 -1.22 10.86
N ARG A 127 4.48 -1.31 12.03
CA ARG A 127 5.52 -2.30 12.31
C ARG A 127 5.04 -3.72 12.00
N ASN A 128 3.90 -4.12 12.56
CA ASN A 128 3.40 -5.48 12.43
C ASN A 128 3.13 -5.81 10.97
N ILE A 129 2.56 -4.87 10.20
CA ILE A 129 2.33 -5.05 8.77
C ILE A 129 3.64 -5.24 8.00
N TYR A 130 4.66 -4.40 8.23
CA TYR A 130 5.95 -4.54 7.56
C TYR A 130 6.68 -5.83 7.95
N VAL A 131 6.54 -6.30 9.20
CA VAL A 131 7.06 -7.61 9.62
C VAL A 131 6.32 -8.74 8.91
N LEU A 132 4.98 -8.73 8.89
CA LEU A 132 4.15 -9.74 8.23
C LEU A 132 4.54 -9.93 6.77
N PHE A 133 4.61 -8.83 6.00
CA PHE A 133 4.86 -8.88 4.56
C PHE A 133 6.34 -8.85 4.17
N SER A 134 7.24 -9.00 5.14
CA SER A 134 8.66 -9.28 4.88
C SER A 134 8.98 -10.77 4.81
N LYS A 135 8.03 -11.62 5.21
CA LYS A 135 8.14 -13.08 5.25
C LYS A 135 7.66 -13.70 3.93
N SER A 136 8.02 -14.96 3.70
CA SER A 136 7.57 -15.70 2.50
C SER A 136 6.24 -16.42 2.72
N GLU A 137 5.88 -16.67 3.98
CA GLU A 137 4.65 -17.31 4.38
C GLU A 137 3.46 -16.37 4.24
N LEU A 138 2.32 -16.92 3.82
CA LEU A 138 1.06 -16.18 3.79
C LEU A 138 0.61 -15.90 5.23
N PRO A 139 0.24 -14.65 5.59
CA PRO A 139 -0.34 -14.36 6.89
C PRO A 139 -1.71 -15.03 7.02
N ILE A 140 -1.76 -16.10 7.82
CA ILE A 140 -2.96 -16.88 8.08
C ILE A 140 -3.12 -16.96 9.60
N ALA A 141 -4.18 -16.33 10.13
CA ALA A 141 -4.52 -16.37 11.54
C ALA A 141 -5.30 -17.65 11.89
N GLU A 142 -4.85 -18.35 12.93
CA GLU A 142 -5.57 -19.48 13.51
C GLU A 142 -6.94 -19.06 14.06
N GLU A 143 -7.79 -20.03 14.35
CA GLU A 143 -9.07 -19.79 14.99
C GLU A 143 -8.89 -19.08 16.35
N GLY A 144 -9.66 -18.02 16.59
CA GLY A 144 -9.59 -17.23 17.83
C GLY A 144 -8.41 -16.25 17.91
N LYS A 145 -7.58 -16.13 16.87
CA LYS A 145 -6.51 -15.12 16.77
C LYS A 145 -6.81 -14.11 15.67
N GLU A 146 -6.29 -12.91 15.83
CA GLU A 146 -6.32 -11.87 14.80
C GLU A 146 -4.98 -11.76 14.08
N VAL A 147 -4.96 -11.15 12.88
CA VAL A 147 -3.79 -11.10 12.00
C VAL A 147 -2.61 -10.36 12.64
N MET A 148 -2.88 -9.29 13.36
CA MET A 148 -1.92 -8.46 14.09
C MET A 148 -1.31 -9.18 15.28
N ASP A 149 -1.94 -10.25 15.77
CA ASP A 149 -1.40 -11.07 16.86
C ASP A 149 -0.34 -12.07 16.36
N LEU A 150 -0.15 -12.20 15.04
CA LEU A 150 0.91 -13.00 14.43
C LEU A 150 2.31 -12.37 14.56
N VAL A 151 2.38 -11.13 15.07
CA VAL A 151 3.65 -10.41 15.28
C VAL A 151 3.73 -9.97 16.73
N ASP A 152 4.84 -10.32 17.37
CA ASP A 152 5.20 -9.89 18.71
C ASP A 152 6.45 -8.97 18.72
N GLU A 153 6.85 -8.56 19.91
CA GLU A 153 8.01 -7.67 20.13
C GLU A 153 9.36 -8.34 19.80
N SER A 154 9.43 -9.68 19.82
CA SER A 154 10.66 -10.42 19.54
C SER A 154 11.02 -10.43 18.05
N HIS A 155 10.03 -10.19 17.18
CA HIS A 155 10.26 -10.12 15.74
C HIS A 155 11.07 -8.86 15.36
N PRO A 156 12.23 -8.99 14.70
CA PRO A 156 12.98 -7.80 14.29
C PRO A 156 12.29 -7.09 13.14
N LEU A 157 12.57 -5.79 12.98
CA LEU A 157 12.25 -5.10 11.74
C LEU A 157 13.01 -5.74 10.56
N PRO A 158 12.44 -5.76 9.35
CA PRO A 158 13.15 -6.18 8.16
C PRO A 158 14.42 -5.33 7.96
N SER A 159 15.51 -5.93 7.51
CA SER A 159 16.82 -5.24 7.39
C SER A 159 16.83 -4.02 6.47
N TRP A 160 15.84 -3.90 5.59
CA TRP A 160 15.65 -2.79 4.66
C TRP A 160 14.66 -1.72 5.17
N PHE A 161 14.06 -1.91 6.35
CA PHE A 161 13.08 -1.01 6.95
C PHE A 161 13.56 -0.54 8.32
N SER A 162 14.09 0.68 8.35
CA SER A 162 14.70 1.25 9.54
C SER A 162 13.67 1.77 10.56
N GLU A 163 14.10 2.05 11.80
CA GLU A 163 13.28 2.77 12.79
C GLU A 163 12.90 4.18 12.33
N GLU A 164 13.77 4.82 11.55
CA GLU A 164 13.52 6.14 10.96
C GLU A 164 12.39 6.06 9.92
N ASP A 165 12.41 5.03 9.06
CA ASP A 165 11.33 4.76 8.12
C ASP A 165 10.02 4.48 8.86
N LEU A 166 10.05 3.58 9.85
CA LEU A 166 8.87 3.28 10.68
C LEU A 166 8.30 4.55 11.33
N SER A 167 9.16 5.42 11.85
CA SER A 167 8.75 6.71 12.45
C SER A 167 8.10 7.64 11.42
N ALA A 168 8.61 7.66 10.17
CA ALA A 168 8.03 8.48 9.10
C ALA A 168 6.61 8.01 8.75
N TYR A 169 6.39 6.71 8.59
CA TYR A 169 5.04 6.15 8.36
C TYR A 169 4.12 6.42 9.55
N ALA A 170 4.59 6.13 10.77
CA ALA A 170 3.79 6.31 11.97
C ALA A 170 3.30 7.75 12.13
N THR A 171 4.18 8.74 11.95
CA THR A 171 3.84 10.17 12.03
C THR A 171 2.77 10.58 11.03
N LEU A 172 2.79 9.99 9.83
CA LEU A 172 1.81 10.30 8.78
C LEU A 172 0.46 9.61 9.05
N TYR A 173 0.48 8.36 9.50
CA TYR A 173 -0.73 7.65 9.91
C TYR A 173 -1.34 8.16 11.22
N GLU A 174 -0.57 8.77 12.11
CA GLU A 174 -1.10 9.46 13.30
C GLU A 174 -2.02 10.63 12.92
N LYS A 175 -1.77 11.27 11.77
CA LYS A 175 -2.60 12.36 11.26
C LYS A 175 -3.84 11.85 10.54
N SER A 176 -3.72 10.80 9.73
CA SER A 176 -4.81 10.32 8.86
C SER A 176 -5.66 9.20 9.47
N GLY A 177 -5.10 8.44 10.41
CA GLY A 177 -5.59 7.11 10.77
C GLY A 177 -5.56 6.14 9.58
N PHE A 178 -6.08 4.92 9.81
CA PHE A 178 -6.16 3.86 8.80
C PHE A 178 -7.51 3.77 8.11
N ARG A 179 -8.55 4.45 8.63
CA ARG A 179 -9.94 4.27 8.18
C ARG A 179 -10.09 4.36 6.66
N THR A 180 -9.58 5.42 6.04
CA THR A 180 -9.67 5.58 4.57
C THR A 180 -8.80 4.58 3.82
N ALA A 181 -7.60 4.31 4.34
CA ALA A 181 -6.67 3.36 3.72
C ALA A 181 -7.22 1.92 3.71
N LEU A 182 -8.11 1.57 4.66
CA LEU A 182 -8.77 0.27 4.75
C LEU A 182 -10.00 0.14 3.82
N GLN A 183 -10.57 1.26 3.35
CA GLN A 183 -11.79 1.24 2.51
C GLN A 183 -11.56 0.75 1.08
N VAL A 184 -10.37 0.92 0.53
CA VAL A 184 -10.05 0.43 -0.81
C VAL A 184 -9.76 -1.08 -0.81
N PRO A 185 -8.94 -1.62 0.12
CA PRO A 185 -8.58 -3.03 0.08
C PRO A 185 -9.55 -3.98 0.79
N TYR A 186 -10.31 -3.52 1.80
CA TYR A 186 -11.06 -4.40 2.70
C TYR A 186 -12.54 -4.01 2.86
N ARG A 187 -13.10 -3.27 1.91
CA ARG A 187 -14.54 -3.02 1.78
C ARG A 187 -14.99 -3.22 0.34
#